data_AF-A0A2A3EEW5-F1
#
_entry.id   AF-A0A2A3EEW5-F1
#
_cell.length_a   1.000
_cell.length_b   1.000
_cell.length_c   1.000
_cell.angle_alpha   90.00
_cell.angle_beta   90.00
_cell.angle_gamma   90.00
#
_symmetry.space_group_name_H-M   'P 1'
#
loop_
_entity.id
_entity.type
_entity.pdbx_description
1 polymer ?
#
loop_
_entity_poly.entity_id
_entity_poly.type
_entity_poly.pdbx_seq_one_letter_code
_entity_poly.pdbx_strand_id
1 'polypeptide(L)'
;MESKVNDVLLVTTEAGDMMRKSIVFDKNTPDVFYCPQQKPTGFEKMLVTAKPLSRLCQFEGKPIPPDYKSDCYNDVDETEYACKEKYRIMMRLHPPGSETPYNGSRLSKFLAFDKDIYKKNQVKNND
;
A
#
# COMPACT_ATOMS: atom_id res chain seq x y z
N MET A 1 -34.98 -11.58 -36.65
CA MET A 1 -35.58 -11.15 -35.37
C MET A 1 -34.51 -11.34 -34.31
N GLU A 2 -34.10 -10.24 -33.69
CA GLU A 2 -32.91 -10.07 -32.87
C GLU A 2 -32.97 -10.90 -31.58
N SER A 3 -31.82 -11.38 -31.12
CA SER A 3 -31.59 -11.68 -29.70
C SER A 3 -30.16 -11.25 -29.39
N LYS A 4 -30.02 -9.95 -29.13
CA LYS A 4 -28.78 -9.35 -28.62
C LYS A 4 -28.59 -9.87 -27.21
N VAL A 5 -27.60 -10.74 -27.04
CA VAL A 5 -27.12 -11.17 -25.73
C VAL A 5 -26.42 -9.96 -25.10
N ASN A 6 -27.04 -9.36 -24.10
CA ASN A 6 -26.46 -8.28 -23.33
C ASN A 6 -25.36 -8.87 -22.44
N ASP A 7 -24.13 -8.80 -22.92
CA ASP A 7 -22.93 -9.08 -22.15
C ASP A 7 -22.81 -7.99 -21.06
N VAL A 8 -23.27 -8.31 -19.86
CA VAL A 8 -23.11 -7.46 -18.68
C VAL A 8 -21.64 -7.54 -18.28
N LEU A 9 -20.83 -6.65 -18.85
CA LEU A 9 -19.47 -6.39 -18.39
C LEU A 9 -19.54 -5.82 -16.97
N LEU A 10 -19.34 -6.70 -15.99
CA LEU A 10 -19.19 -6.32 -14.59
C LEU A 10 -17.82 -5.62 -14.41
N VAL A 11 -17.79 -4.31 -14.65
CA VAL A 11 -16.63 -3.46 -14.39
C VAL A 11 -16.43 -3.36 -12.88
N THR A 12 -15.52 -4.19 -12.35
CA THR A 12 -15.05 -4.13 -10.96
C THR A 12 -13.79 -3.28 -10.89
N THR A 13 -13.88 -1.99 -11.20
CA THR A 13 -12.76 -1.07 -11.03
C THR A 13 -13.08 -0.08 -9.91
N GLU A 14 -12.07 0.30 -9.13
CA GLU A 14 -11.99 1.50 -8.26
C GLU A 14 -12.16 1.33 -6.74
N ALA A 15 -12.98 0.42 -6.21
CA ALA A 15 -13.16 0.33 -4.75
C ALA A 15 -11.90 -0.12 -3.98
N GLY A 16 -11.07 -0.96 -4.61
CA GLY A 16 -9.80 -1.42 -4.03
C GLY A 16 -8.68 -0.38 -4.04
N ASP A 17 -8.75 0.63 -4.92
CA ASP A 17 -7.69 1.63 -5.10
C ASP A 17 -7.77 2.75 -4.05
N MET A 18 -8.99 3.13 -3.64
CA MET A 18 -9.19 4.12 -2.58
C MET A 18 -8.63 3.67 -1.22
N MET A 19 -8.72 2.38 -0.89
CA MET A 19 -8.19 1.87 0.38
C MET A 19 -6.66 1.74 0.35
N ARG A 20 -6.08 1.37 -0.80
CA ARG A 20 -4.63 1.24 -0.96
C ARG A 20 -3.91 2.59 -0.86
N LYS A 21 -4.51 3.67 -1.39
CA LYS A 21 -3.95 5.04 -1.31
C LYS A 21 -4.38 5.83 -0.07
N SER A 22 -5.02 5.18 0.91
CA SER A 22 -5.55 5.86 2.09
C SER A 22 -4.49 6.23 3.13
N ILE A 23 -3.26 5.71 2.99
CA ILE A 23 -2.15 6.11 3.84
C ILE A 23 -1.54 7.40 3.29
N VAL A 24 -1.56 8.45 4.11
CA VAL A 24 -1.00 9.76 3.78
C VAL A 24 0.35 9.92 4.46
N PHE A 25 1.33 10.47 3.72
CA PHE A 25 2.67 10.76 4.22
C PHE A 25 2.95 12.26 4.08
N ASP A 26 3.35 12.90 5.18
CA ASP A 26 3.77 14.30 5.18
C ASP A 26 5.31 14.37 5.15
N LYS A 27 5.83 15.22 4.27
CA LYS A 27 7.27 15.47 4.13
C LYS A 27 7.84 16.19 5.37
N ASN A 28 7.01 16.94 6.07
CA ASN A 28 7.42 17.68 7.26
C ASN A 28 7.52 16.78 8.51
N THR A 29 6.84 15.63 8.50
CA THR A 29 6.82 14.66 9.61
C THR A 29 7.14 13.25 9.09
N PRO A 30 8.39 12.98 8.67
CA PRO A 30 8.76 11.72 8.05
C PRO A 30 8.69 10.51 8.98
N ASP A 31 8.68 10.75 10.30
CA ASP A 31 8.66 9.70 11.33
C ASP A 31 7.27 9.14 11.61
N VAL A 32 6.23 9.69 10.96
CA VAL A 32 4.83 9.27 11.13
C VAL A 32 4.14 9.08 9.79
N PHE A 33 3.12 8.23 9.79
CA PHE A 33 2.17 8.06 8.69
C PHE A 33 0.75 8.28 9.21
N TYR A 34 -0.16 8.66 8.32
CA TYR A 34 -1.55 8.88 8.67
C TYR A 34 -2.41 7.81 8.01
N CYS A 35 -3.17 7.06 8.82
CA CYS A 35 -4.04 6.01 8.31
C CYS A 35 -5.50 6.21 8.72
N PRO A 36 -6.46 5.74 7.90
CA PRO A 36 -7.88 5.87 8.20
C PRO A 36 -8.28 5.01 9.39
N GLN A 37 -9.22 5.52 10.20
CA GLN A 37 -9.81 4.77 11.32
C GLN A 37 -11.14 4.10 10.96
N GLN A 38 -11.79 4.56 9.89
CA GLN A 38 -13.07 4.06 9.42
C GLN A 38 -13.08 3.99 7.90
N LYS A 39 -14.05 3.27 7.33
CA LYS A 39 -14.24 3.19 5.88
C LYS A 39 -14.40 4.60 5.30
N PRO A 40 -13.47 5.07 4.44
CA PRO A 40 -13.63 6.37 3.80
C PRO A 40 -14.78 6.32 2.79
N THR A 41 -15.68 7.29 2.86
CA THR A 41 -16.71 7.54 1.83
C THR A 41 -16.18 8.41 0.69
N GLY A 42 -15.02 9.05 0.89
CA GLY A 42 -14.30 9.93 -0.04
C GLY A 42 -12.98 10.40 0.59
N PHE A 43 -12.00 10.85 -0.19
CA PHE A 43 -10.71 11.33 0.33
C PHE A 43 -10.86 12.58 1.22
N GLU A 44 -11.74 13.50 0.85
CA GLU A 44 -11.99 14.76 1.59
C GLU A 44 -12.64 14.54 2.96
N LYS A 45 -13.28 13.38 3.17
CA LYS A 45 -13.97 13.02 4.43
C LYS A 45 -13.24 11.93 5.20
N MET A 46 -11.97 11.69 4.87
CA MET A 46 -11.16 10.65 5.51
C MET A 46 -10.66 11.14 6.87
N LEU A 47 -11.18 10.58 7.95
CA LEU A 47 -10.64 10.79 9.29
C LEU A 47 -9.40 9.88 9.47
N VAL A 48 -8.24 10.51 9.52
CA VAL A 48 -6.95 9.83 9.69
C VAL A 48 -6.34 10.14 11.05
N THR A 49 -5.56 9.20 11.57
CA THR A 49 -4.75 9.40 12.78
C THR A 49 -3.28 9.18 12.47
N ALA A 50 -2.43 10.00 13.08
CA ALA A 50 -0.98 9.83 13.01
C ALA A 50 -0.54 8.58 13.79
N LYS A 51 0.33 7.78 13.18
CA LYS A 51 0.96 6.60 13.76
C LYS A 51 2.46 6.65 13.43
N PRO A 52 3.34 6.11 14.29
CA PRO A 52 4.78 6.14 14.02
C PRO A 52 5.12 5.23 12.84
N LEU A 53 6.10 5.63 12.01
CA LEU A 53 6.53 4.88 10.83
C LEU A 53 6.98 3.44 11.14
N SER A 54 7.41 3.18 12.38
CA SER A 54 7.74 1.83 12.85
C SER A 54 6.55 0.85 12.83
N ARG A 55 5.32 1.36 13.03
CA ARG A 55 4.06 0.58 12.98
C ARG A 55 3.57 0.33 11.56
N LEU A 56 3.99 1.13 10.58
CA LEU A 56 3.67 0.87 9.18
C LEU A 56 4.27 -0.49 8.83
N CYS A 57 3.51 -1.41 8.25
CA CYS A 57 3.97 -2.76 7.86
C CYS A 57 4.86 -3.39 8.95
N GLN A 58 4.33 -3.46 10.17
CA GLN A 58 4.99 -4.00 11.35
C GLN A 58 5.29 -5.48 11.19
N PHE A 59 4.37 -6.24 10.59
CA PHE A 59 4.51 -7.68 10.42
C PHE A 59 5.19 -8.07 9.11
N GLU A 60 5.50 -7.10 8.23
CA GLU A 60 6.23 -7.32 6.99
C GLU A 60 5.57 -8.36 6.06
N GLY A 61 4.24 -8.36 6.04
CA GLY A 61 3.41 -9.31 5.31
C GLY A 61 3.43 -10.74 5.86
N LYS A 62 3.89 -10.92 7.11
CA LYS A 62 3.63 -12.16 7.87
C LYS A 62 2.18 -12.15 8.38
N PRO A 63 1.62 -13.33 8.73
CA PRO A 63 0.33 -13.40 9.37
C PRO A 63 0.27 -12.52 10.63
N ILE A 64 -0.78 -11.71 10.72
CA ILE A 64 -1.05 -10.87 11.89
C ILE A 64 -1.49 -11.78 13.06
N PRO A 65 -0.94 -11.60 14.27
CA PRO A 65 -1.37 -12.34 15.45
C PRO A 65 -2.88 -12.18 15.71
N PRO A 66 -3.59 -13.22 16.16
CA PRO A 66 -5.04 -13.17 16.32
C PRO A 66 -5.50 -12.23 17.45
N ASP A 67 -4.61 -11.92 18.39
CA ASP A 67 -4.80 -10.99 19.50
C ASP A 67 -4.37 -9.55 19.17
N TYR A 68 -3.82 -9.32 17.97
CA TYR A 68 -3.44 -7.98 17.54
C TYR A 68 -4.67 -7.12 17.30
N LYS A 69 -4.65 -5.92 17.89
CA LYS A 69 -5.67 -4.90 17.65
C LYS A 69 -5.21 -4.00 16.51
N SER A 70 -5.90 -4.09 15.37
CA SER A 70 -5.65 -3.26 14.19
C SER A 70 -5.52 -1.79 14.54
N ASP A 71 -4.39 -1.19 14.17
CA ASP A 71 -4.12 0.24 14.37
C ASP A 71 -4.84 1.13 13.34
N CYS A 72 -5.12 0.56 12.17
CA CYS A 72 -5.73 1.21 11.03
C CYS A 72 -6.94 0.40 10.54
N TYR A 73 -7.87 1.06 9.87
CA TYR A 73 -9.06 0.42 9.32
C TYR A 73 -8.68 -0.75 8.40
N ASN A 74 -9.16 -1.96 8.70
CA ASN A 74 -8.88 -3.20 7.95
C ASN A 74 -7.38 -3.49 7.71
N ASP A 75 -6.52 -3.16 8.68
CA ASP A 75 -5.07 -3.44 8.60
C ASP A 75 -4.43 -2.90 7.31
N VAL A 76 -4.91 -1.74 6.82
CA VAL A 76 -4.36 -1.11 5.60
C VAL A 76 -2.86 -0.86 5.69
N ASP A 77 -2.34 -0.67 6.90
CA ASP A 77 -0.94 -0.52 7.24
C ASP A 77 -0.11 -1.81 7.10
N GLU A 78 -0.74 -2.98 7.03
CA GLU A 78 -0.06 -4.28 6.79
C GLU A 78 -0.20 -4.77 5.35
N THR A 79 -0.85 -3.98 4.48
CA THR A 79 -1.00 -4.32 3.08
C THR A 79 0.34 -4.30 2.34
N GLU A 80 0.40 -5.02 1.21
CA GLU A 80 1.57 -5.01 0.31
C GLU A 80 2.00 -3.58 -0.07
N TYR A 81 1.03 -2.68 -0.30
CA TYR A 81 1.29 -1.29 -0.63
C TYR A 81 1.96 -0.54 0.54
N ALA A 82 1.45 -0.69 1.75
CA ALA A 82 2.04 -0.10 2.95
C ALA A 82 3.48 -0.56 3.17
N CYS A 83 3.76 -1.84 2.93
CA CYS A 83 5.10 -2.40 2.99
C CYS A 83 6.05 -1.83 1.93
N LYS A 84 5.57 -1.60 0.70
CA LYS A 84 6.36 -0.91 -0.35
C LYS A 84 6.67 0.52 0.06
N GLU A 85 5.69 1.27 0.55
CA GLU A 85 5.90 2.66 0.95
C GLU A 85 6.84 2.78 2.15
N LYS A 86 6.74 1.88 3.15
CA LYS A 86 7.73 1.80 4.24
C LYS A 86 9.15 1.67 3.71
N TYR A 87 9.39 0.74 2.77
CA TYR A 87 10.71 0.59 2.17
C TYR A 87 11.16 1.89 1.48
N ARG A 88 10.30 2.52 0.68
CA ARG A 88 10.63 3.76 -0.04
C ARG A 88 10.96 4.91 0.90
N ILE A 89 10.22 5.06 1.99
CA ILE A 89 10.45 6.11 2.99
C ILE A 89 11.75 5.84 3.74
N MET A 90 11.97 4.62 4.23
CA MET A 90 13.19 4.27 4.94
C MET A 90 14.43 4.44 4.07
N MET A 91 14.37 4.10 2.78
CA MET A 91 15.48 4.35 1.84
C MET A 91 15.75 5.84 1.58
N ARG A 92 14.76 6.72 1.75
CA ARG A 92 14.95 8.17 1.64
C ARG A 92 15.56 8.76 2.91
N LEU A 93 15.13 8.28 4.09
CA LEU A 93 15.63 8.75 5.38
C LEU A 93 17.03 8.22 5.70
N HIS A 94 17.30 6.99 5.29
CA HIS A 94 18.49 6.23 5.64
C HIS A 94 19.13 5.63 4.38
N PRO A 95 19.62 6.49 3.46
CA PRO A 95 20.16 6.02 2.19
C PRO A 95 21.43 5.18 2.40
N PRO A 96 21.76 4.28 1.46
CA PRO A 96 23.01 3.53 1.50
C PRO A 96 24.21 4.47 1.58
N GLY A 97 25.10 4.25 2.55
CA GLY A 97 26.26 5.12 2.80
C GLY A 97 26.00 6.29 3.76
N SER A 98 24.80 6.42 4.32
CA SER A 98 24.54 7.28 5.49
C SER A 98 25.09 6.67 6.79
N GLU A 99 25.10 7.44 7.88
CA GLU A 99 25.53 6.97 9.21
C GLU A 99 24.67 5.82 9.76
N THR A 100 23.39 5.77 9.36
CA THR A 100 22.44 4.74 9.79
C THR A 100 21.75 4.10 8.58
N PRO A 101 22.45 3.26 7.78
CA PRO A 101 21.90 2.74 6.53
C PRO A 101 20.75 1.75 6.79
N TYR A 102 19.67 1.86 6.02
CA TYR A 102 18.53 0.96 6.17
C TYR A 102 18.78 -0.40 5.52
N ASN A 103 18.76 -1.48 6.32
CA ASN A 103 18.78 -2.85 5.82
C ASN A 103 17.35 -3.28 5.41
N GLY A 104 16.95 -2.87 4.20
CA GLY A 104 15.62 -3.13 3.63
C GLY A 104 15.43 -4.51 2.99
N SER A 105 16.34 -5.46 3.20
CA SER A 105 16.34 -6.78 2.57
C SER A 105 15.04 -7.57 2.76
N ARG A 106 14.31 -7.35 3.86
CA ARG A 106 13.05 -8.04 4.17
C ARG A 106 11.84 -7.46 3.42
N LEU A 107 11.83 -6.15 3.18
CA LEU A 107 10.75 -5.46 2.46
C LEU A 107 11.01 -5.36 0.95
N SER A 108 12.26 -5.54 0.50
CA SER A 108 12.62 -5.50 -0.92
C SER A 108 11.85 -6.52 -1.77
N LYS A 109 11.41 -7.64 -1.16
CA LYS A 109 10.54 -8.64 -1.79
C LYS A 109 9.25 -8.05 -2.37
N PHE A 110 8.72 -6.98 -1.77
CA PHE A 110 7.51 -6.32 -2.24
C PHE A 110 7.74 -5.47 -3.49
N LEU A 111 8.99 -5.10 -3.80
CA LEU A 111 9.33 -4.33 -5.01
C LEU A 111 9.44 -5.22 -6.26
N ALA A 112 9.75 -6.50 -6.07
CA ALA A 112 9.90 -7.45 -7.18
C ALA A 112 8.59 -7.65 -7.95
N PHE A 113 7.45 -7.59 -7.25
CA PHE A 113 6.12 -7.75 -7.85
C PHE A 113 5.80 -6.71 -8.94
N ASP A 114 6.25 -5.46 -8.78
CA ASP A 114 5.96 -4.41 -9.77
C ASP A 114 6.80 -4.55 -11.03
N LYS A 115 8.03 -5.11 -10.92
CA LYS A 115 8.89 -5.41 -12.06
C LYS A 115 8.28 -6.48 -12.97
N ASP A 116 7.68 -7.50 -12.37
CA ASP A 116 7.05 -8.59 -13.10
C ASP A 116 5.73 -8.14 -13.76
N ILE A 117 4.93 -7.30 -13.10
CA ILE A 117 3.72 -6.70 -13.68
C ILE A 117 4.09 -5.76 -14.84
N TYR A 118 5.10 -4.91 -14.68
CA TYR A 118 5.54 -4.00 -15.74
C TYR A 118 6.08 -4.76 -16.96
N LYS A 119 6.89 -5.80 -16.76
CA LYS A 119 7.32 -6.71 -17.85
C LYS A 119 6.14 -7.39 -18.53
N LYS A 120 5.16 -7.90 -17.77
CA LYS A 120 3.99 -8.59 -18.33
C LYS A 120 3.10 -7.66 -19.16
N ASN A 121 2.98 -6.40 -18.75
CA ASN A 121 2.24 -5.38 -19.49
C ASN A 121 3.00 -4.88 -20.73
N GLN A 122 4.33 -4.82 -20.71
CA GLN A 122 5.12 -4.53 -21.91
C GLN A 122 5.05 -5.67 -22.94
N VAL A 123 5.01 -6.93 -22.52
CA VAL A 123 4.84 -8.06 -23.44
C VAL A 123 3.45 -8.03 -24.07
N LYS A 124 2.38 -7.75 -23.31
CA LYS A 124 1.00 -7.66 -23.84
C LYS A 124 0.73 -6.46 -24.76
N ASN A 125 1.51 -5.40 -24.68
CA ASN A 125 1.32 -4.21 -25.53
C ASN A 125 2.12 -4.28 -26.84
N ASN A 126 2.87 -5.36 -27.06
CA ASN A 126 3.67 -5.60 -28.27
C ASN A 126 3.13 -6.78 -29.13
N ASP A 127 1.95 -7.30 -28.80
CA ASP A 127 1.21 -8.31 -29.58
C ASP A 127 -0.04 -7.69 -30.23
#